data_AF-A0AAD4AIJ8-F1
#
_entry.id   AF-A0AAD4AIJ8-F1
#
_cell.length_a   1.000
_cell.length_b   1.000
_cell.length_c   1.000
_cell.angle_alpha   90.00
_cell.angle_beta   90.00
_cell.angle_gamma   90.00
#
_symmetry.space_group_name_H-M   'P 1'
#
loop_
_entity.id
_entity.type
_entity.pdbx_description
1 polymer ?
#
loop_
_entity_poly.entity_id
_entity_poly.type
_entity_poly.pdbx_seq_one_letter_code
_entity_poly.pdbx_strand_id
1 'polypeptide(L)'
;MKEPNKEKLSKATPTALRVVIKIMESWSCSRSQMSIILAIPRSTLSRYIKTPEKASLSRDQQTRLSYILNIYQLIRLIFNNQVNVDNFMFLKNYNSEFNGRRPVDLLLEGSIENMRVTYRHIENLVYGR
;
A
#
# COMPACT_ATOMS: atom_id res chain seq x y z
N MET A 1 -7.27 -19.33 -0.35
CA MET A 1 -7.03 -17.87 -0.28
C MET A 1 -5.70 -17.60 -0.97
N LYS A 2 -5.68 -16.96 -2.15
CA LYS A 2 -4.41 -16.72 -2.86
C LYS A 2 -3.74 -15.52 -2.22
N GLU A 3 -2.56 -15.72 -1.63
CA GLU A 3 -1.75 -14.63 -1.11
C GLU A 3 -1.38 -13.63 -2.22
N PRO A 4 -1.23 -12.33 -1.89
CA PRO A 4 -1.00 -11.28 -2.88
C PRO A 4 0.27 -11.55 -3.70
N ASN A 5 0.06 -11.86 -5.00
CA ASN A 5 1.00 -12.09 -6.11
C ASN A 5 2.52 -12.06 -5.77
N LYS A 6 2.99 -13.05 -4.97
CA LYS A 6 4.36 -13.11 -4.45
C LYS A 6 5.42 -13.45 -5.50
N GLU A 7 5.07 -14.24 -6.52
CA GLU A 7 6.05 -14.77 -7.49
C GLU A 7 6.43 -13.78 -8.61
N LYS A 8 5.52 -12.90 -9.04
CA LYS A 8 5.82 -11.92 -10.11
C LYS A 8 6.69 -10.74 -9.63
N LEU A 9 6.69 -10.42 -8.33
CA LEU A 9 7.33 -9.21 -7.82
C LEU A 9 8.86 -9.30 -7.68
N SER A 10 9.41 -10.51 -7.50
CA SER A 10 10.85 -10.73 -7.26
C SER A 10 11.74 -10.34 -8.45
N LYS A 11 11.25 -10.47 -9.69
CA LYS A 11 11.95 -10.03 -10.91
C LYS A 11 11.65 -8.58 -11.30
N ALA A 12 10.64 -7.95 -10.69
CA ALA A 12 10.15 -6.62 -11.04
C ALA A 12 10.33 -5.57 -9.92
N THR A 13 11.15 -5.86 -8.92
CA THR A 13 11.20 -5.12 -7.64
C THR A 13 11.49 -3.62 -7.79
N PRO A 14 12.46 -3.15 -8.61
CA PRO A 14 12.66 -1.72 -8.87
C PRO A 14 11.43 -1.02 -9.47
N THR A 15 10.76 -1.68 -10.42
CA THR A 15 9.56 -1.13 -11.07
C THR A 15 8.39 -1.10 -10.10
N ALA A 16 8.16 -2.17 -9.35
CA ALA A 16 7.12 -2.24 -8.34
C ALA A 16 7.31 -1.14 -7.27
N LEU A 17 8.55 -0.93 -6.81
CA LEU A 17 8.86 0.13 -5.84
C LEU A 17 8.52 1.52 -6.40
N ARG A 18 8.90 1.82 -7.64
CA ARG A 18 8.55 3.10 -8.29
C ARG A 18 7.04 3.32 -8.37
N VAL A 19 6.27 2.29 -8.71
CA VAL A 19 4.81 2.37 -8.79
C VAL A 19 4.21 2.59 -7.39
N VAL A 20 4.68 1.85 -6.39
CA VAL A 20 4.23 2.00 -5.00
C VAL A 20 4.53 3.38 -4.44
N ILE A 21 5.71 3.94 -4.71
CA ILE A 21 6.03 5.33 -4.32
C ILE A 21 5.02 6.30 -4.92
N LYS A 22 4.74 6.21 -6.23
CA LYS A 22 3.77 7.09 -6.90
C LYS A 22 2.35 6.97 -6.34
N ILE A 23 1.91 5.75 -6.02
CA ILE A 23 0.60 5.52 -5.36
C ILE A 23 0.57 6.20 -3.99
N MET A 24 1.61 6.02 -3.19
CA MET A 24 1.67 6.62 -1.86
C MET A 24 1.81 8.15 -1.92
N GLU A 25 2.45 8.69 -2.96
CA GLU A 25 2.48 10.13 -3.25
C GLU A 25 1.10 10.66 -3.64
N SER A 26 0.30 9.92 -4.42
CA SER A 26 -1.08 10.32 -4.74
C SER A 26 -1.98 10.31 -3.51
N TRP A 27 -1.71 9.39 -2.58
CA TRP A 27 -2.27 9.39 -1.23
C TRP A 27 -1.61 10.43 -0.30
N SER A 28 -0.85 11.40 -0.80
CA SER A 28 -0.21 12.46 0.02
C SER A 28 0.64 11.95 1.20
N CYS A 29 1.18 10.73 1.12
CA CYS A 29 2.03 10.19 2.17
C CYS A 29 3.40 10.89 2.15
N SER A 30 3.83 11.38 3.30
CA SER A 30 5.20 11.87 3.48
C SER A 30 6.22 10.73 3.39
N ARG A 31 7.49 11.06 3.12
CA ARG A 31 8.58 10.07 3.13
C ARG A 31 8.73 9.35 4.47
N SER A 32 8.38 10.01 5.58
CA SER A 32 8.40 9.37 6.90
C SER A 32 7.31 8.31 7.04
N GLN A 33 6.11 8.61 6.55
CA GLN A 33 4.99 7.68 6.49
C GLN A 33 5.28 6.50 5.58
N MET A 34 5.83 6.75 4.38
CA MET A 34 6.28 5.68 3.48
C MET A 34 7.31 4.75 4.11
N SER A 35 8.27 5.32 4.85
CA SER A 35 9.30 4.55 5.56
C SER A 35 8.70 3.58 6.58
N ILE A 36 7.67 4.00 7.31
CA ILE A 36 6.95 3.18 8.29
C ILE A 36 6.17 2.07 7.57
N ILE A 37 5.31 2.44 6.60
CA ILE A 37 4.41 1.52 5.92
C ILE A 37 5.19 0.43 5.17
N LEU A 38 6.28 0.81 4.50
CA LEU A 38 7.10 -0.10 3.71
C LEU A 38 8.17 -0.83 4.54
N ALA A 39 8.34 -0.50 5.81
CA ALA A 39 9.45 -0.98 6.66
C ALA A 39 10.82 -0.78 6.00
N ILE A 40 11.03 0.37 5.35
CA ILE A 40 12.31 0.75 4.71
C ILE A 40 12.85 1.97 5.48
N PRO A 41 14.09 1.94 6.02
CA PRO A 41 14.67 3.10 6.68
C PRO A 41 14.66 4.35 5.81
N ARG A 42 14.41 5.53 6.38
CA ARG A 42 14.26 6.79 5.61
C ARG A 42 15.44 7.11 4.69
N SER A 43 16.67 6.84 5.14
CA SER A 43 17.90 7.02 4.34
C SER A 43 17.94 6.07 3.14
N THR A 44 17.63 4.79 3.37
CA THR A 44 17.51 3.77 2.32
C THR A 44 16.38 4.10 1.34
N LEU A 45 15.22 4.50 1.82
CA LEU A 45 14.08 4.90 0.97
C LEU A 45 14.46 6.10 0.09
N SER A 46 15.12 7.10 0.65
CA SER A 46 15.58 8.28 -0.10
C SER A 46 16.58 7.90 -1.19
N ARG A 47 17.47 6.94 -0.93
CA ARG A 47 18.38 6.38 -1.93
C ARG A 47 17.62 5.62 -3.01
N TYR A 48 16.66 4.77 -2.65
CA TYR A 48 15.87 4.01 -3.62
C TYR A 48 14.98 4.90 -4.49
N ILE A 49 14.48 6.02 -3.98
CA ILE A 49 13.76 7.01 -4.80
C ILE A 49 14.71 7.62 -5.85
N LYS A 50 15.95 7.92 -5.49
CA LYS A 50 16.96 8.49 -6.41
C LYS A 50 17.48 7.47 -7.44
N THR A 51 17.73 6.24 -6.99
CA THR A 51 18.33 5.16 -7.80
C THR A 51 17.54 3.85 -7.59
N PRO A 52 16.31 3.75 -8.13
CA PRO A 52 15.42 2.61 -7.90
C PRO A 52 15.95 1.29 -8.48
N GLU A 53 16.76 1.34 -9.53
CA GLU A 53 17.43 0.18 -10.14
C GLU A 53 18.39 -0.55 -9.19
N LYS A 54 18.86 0.13 -8.14
CA LYS A 54 19.72 -0.43 -7.08
C LYS A 54 18.93 -0.89 -5.86
N ALA A 55 17.60 -0.86 -5.91
CA ALA A 55 16.77 -1.25 -4.78
C ALA A 55 16.85 -2.76 -4.54
N SER A 56 17.30 -3.13 -3.34
CA SER A 56 17.23 -4.50 -2.83
C SER A 56 16.25 -4.52 -1.66
N LEU A 57 15.18 -5.31 -1.79
CA LEU A 57 14.10 -5.38 -0.80
C LEU A 57 14.07 -6.75 -0.14
N SER A 58 13.89 -6.77 1.18
CA SER A 58 13.62 -8.01 1.92
C SER A 58 12.28 -8.63 1.49
N ARG A 59 12.05 -9.90 1.85
CA ARG A 59 10.74 -10.55 1.59
C ARG A 59 9.57 -9.80 2.25
N ASP A 60 9.77 -9.28 3.46
CA ASP A 60 8.76 -8.47 4.16
C ASP A 60 8.44 -7.19 3.37
N GLN A 61 9.46 -6.45 2.94
CA GLN A 61 9.29 -5.23 2.13
C GLN A 61 8.59 -5.52 0.80
N GLN A 62 8.94 -6.62 0.12
CA GLN A 62 8.24 -7.05 -1.10
C GLN A 62 6.75 -7.37 -0.82
N THR A 63 6.46 -8.01 0.31
CA THR A 63 5.07 -8.29 0.72
C THR A 63 4.29 -7.00 0.97
N ARG A 64 4.90 -6.01 1.61
CA ARG A 64 4.31 -4.68 1.82
C ARG A 64 4.03 -3.96 0.50
N LEU A 65 4.96 -4.01 -0.45
CA LEU A 65 4.74 -3.49 -1.81
C LEU A 65 3.52 -4.16 -2.47
N SER A 66 3.44 -5.48 -2.39
CA SER A 66 2.30 -6.23 -2.92
C SER A 66 0.98 -5.80 -2.28
N TYR A 67 0.93 -5.56 -0.96
CA TYR A 67 -0.28 -5.06 -0.32
C TYR A 67 -0.71 -3.70 -0.86
N ILE A 68 0.22 -2.75 -0.98
CA ILE A 68 -0.10 -1.41 -1.51
C ILE A 68 -0.64 -1.49 -2.94
N LEU A 69 0.02 -2.28 -3.80
CA LEU A 69 -0.42 -2.48 -5.19
C LEU A 69 -1.82 -3.09 -5.28
N ASN A 70 -2.14 -4.07 -4.45
CA ASN A 70 -3.44 -4.73 -4.48
C ASN A 70 -4.54 -3.88 -3.86
N ILE A 71 -4.26 -3.16 -2.76
CA ILE A 71 -5.18 -2.17 -2.18
C ILE A 71 -5.54 -1.12 -3.24
N TYR A 72 -4.55 -0.54 -3.92
CA TYR A 72 -4.80 0.45 -4.97
C TYR A 72 -5.63 -0.13 -6.12
N GLN A 73 -5.35 -1.36 -6.56
CA GLN A 73 -6.15 -2.03 -7.58
C GLN A 73 -7.60 -2.23 -7.16
N LEU A 74 -7.86 -2.68 -5.93
CA LEU A 74 -9.23 -2.85 -5.43
C LEU A 74 -9.97 -1.50 -5.37
N ILE A 75 -9.33 -0.44 -4.90
CA ILE A 75 -9.93 0.91 -4.87
C ILE A 75 -10.32 1.36 -6.29
N ARG A 76 -9.49 1.07 -7.30
CA ARG A 76 -9.80 1.37 -8.70
C ARG A 76 -10.96 0.55 -9.29
N LEU A 77 -11.36 -0.55 -8.65
CA LEU A 77 -12.58 -1.28 -9.01
C LEU A 77 -13.83 -0.63 -8.40
N ILE A 78 -13.68 0.10 -7.30
CA ILE A 78 -14.79 0.80 -6.63
C ILE A 78 -15.11 2.12 -7.34
N PHE A 79 -14.09 2.85 -7.83
CA PHE A 79 -14.27 4.20 -8.36
C PHE A 79 -13.83 4.35 -9.82
N ASN A 80 -14.67 5.01 -10.61
CA ASN A 80 -14.37 5.36 -12.01
C ASN A 80 -13.59 6.68 -12.15
N ASN A 81 -13.42 7.46 -11.07
CA ASN A 81 -12.70 8.74 -11.10
C ASN A 81 -11.45 8.70 -10.21
N GLN A 82 -10.36 9.32 -10.69
CA GLN A 82 -9.06 9.28 -10.03
C GLN A 82 -9.06 10.01 -8.68
N VAL A 83 -9.86 11.08 -8.55
CA VAL A 83 -9.97 11.87 -7.30
C VAL A 83 -10.42 10.98 -6.13
N ASN A 84 -11.40 10.11 -6.33
CA ASN A 84 -11.86 9.19 -5.29
C ASN A 84 -10.84 8.07 -5.03
N VAL A 85 -10.14 7.60 -6.06
CA VAL A 85 -9.08 6.59 -5.90
C VAL A 85 -7.97 7.11 -4.99
N ASP A 86 -7.56 8.36 -5.18
CA ASP A 86 -6.49 8.98 -4.40
C ASP A 86 -6.93 9.37 -2.99
N ASN A 87 -8.19 9.79 -2.81
CA ASN A 87 -8.70 10.23 -1.52
C ASN A 87 -9.19 9.10 -0.61
N PHE A 88 -9.56 7.93 -1.15
CA PHE A 88 -10.20 6.85 -0.38
C PHE A 88 -9.43 6.47 0.89
N MET A 89 -8.10 6.39 0.81
CA MET A 89 -7.25 6.02 1.95
C MET A 89 -7.30 7.03 3.11
N PHE A 90 -7.78 8.26 2.86
CA PHE A 90 -7.91 9.35 3.82
C PHE A 90 -9.34 9.65 4.24
N LEU A 91 -10.33 8.99 3.63
CA LEU A 91 -11.71 9.08 4.09
C LEU A 91 -11.88 8.29 5.39
N LYS A 92 -12.59 8.88 6.35
CA LYS A 92 -12.98 8.15 7.56
C LYS A 92 -13.87 6.99 7.15
N ASN A 93 -13.53 5.79 7.60
CA ASN A 93 -14.31 4.62 7.33
C ASN A 93 -15.15 4.28 8.57
N TYR A 94 -16.46 4.43 8.43
CA TYR A 94 -17.42 4.19 9.51
C TYR A 94 -17.95 2.75 9.55
N ASN A 95 -17.42 1.85 8.71
CA ASN A 95 -17.67 0.43 8.84
C ASN A 95 -17.05 -0.09 10.14
N SER A 96 -17.68 -1.10 10.75
CA SER A 96 -17.36 -1.65 12.07
C SER A 96 -15.88 -2.03 12.25
N GLU A 97 -15.20 -2.46 11.17
CA GLU A 97 -13.80 -2.89 11.19
C GLU A 97 -12.79 -1.74 11.37
N PHE A 98 -13.16 -0.49 11.07
CA PHE A 98 -12.26 0.67 11.16
C PHE A 98 -12.57 1.56 12.37
N ASN A 99 -13.75 1.41 13.00
CA ASN A 99 -14.18 2.21 14.15
C ASN A 99 -13.98 3.73 13.94
N GLY A 100 -14.23 4.22 12.72
CA GLY A 100 -14.03 5.62 12.34
C GLY A 100 -12.59 6.02 11.97
N ARG A 101 -11.62 5.10 12.00
CA ARG A 101 -10.24 5.35 11.54
C ARG A 101 -10.14 5.36 10.02
N ARG A 102 -9.13 6.06 9.50
CA ARG A 102 -8.82 6.04 8.06
C ARG A 102 -7.96 4.81 7.74
N PRO A 103 -8.12 4.19 6.57
CA PRO A 103 -7.25 3.08 6.16
C PRO A 103 -5.76 3.37 6.26
N VAL A 104 -5.34 4.60 5.91
CA VAL A 104 -3.94 5.01 6.03
C VAL A 104 -3.43 5.00 7.47
N ASP A 105 -4.28 5.36 8.45
CA ASP A 105 -3.87 5.40 9.87
C ASP A 105 -3.49 4.00 10.38
N LEU A 106 -4.21 2.97 9.92
CA LEU A 106 -3.89 1.56 10.20
C LEU A 106 -2.55 1.12 9.60
N LEU A 107 -2.27 1.53 8.36
CA LEU A 107 -0.98 1.23 7.73
C LEU A 107 0.19 1.91 8.46
N LEU A 108 -0.06 3.10 9.03
CA LEU A 108 0.93 3.88 9.76
C LEU A 108 1.32 3.31 11.12
N GLU A 109 0.58 2.33 11.64
CA GLU A 109 1.04 1.54 12.78
C GLU A 109 2.21 0.60 12.41
N GLY A 110 2.53 0.45 11.11
CA GLY A 110 3.69 -0.32 10.62
C GLY A 110 3.50 -1.83 10.64
N SER A 111 2.39 -2.33 11.18
CA SER A 111 2.07 -3.76 11.23
C SER A 111 1.66 -4.31 9.87
N ILE A 112 2.29 -5.41 9.45
CA ILE A 112 1.89 -6.14 8.22
C ILE A 112 0.46 -6.68 8.34
N GLU A 113 0.04 -7.02 9.57
CA GLU A 113 -1.29 -7.52 9.86
C GLU A 113 -2.36 -6.45 9.60
N ASN A 114 -2.06 -5.18 9.92
CA ASN A 114 -2.96 -4.07 9.60
C ASN A 114 -3.09 -3.84 8.09
N MET A 115 -2.02 -4.06 7.33
CA MET A 115 -2.10 -4.02 5.86
C MET A 115 -3.01 -5.12 5.34
N ARG A 116 -2.93 -6.33 5.92
CA ARG A 116 -3.78 -7.48 5.58
C ARG A 116 -5.25 -7.23 5.93
N VAL A 117 -5.52 -6.69 7.12
CA VAL A 117 -6.88 -6.28 7.54
C VAL A 117 -7.44 -5.24 6.57
N THR A 118 -6.65 -4.21 6.24
CA THR A 118 -7.05 -3.16 5.30
C THR A 118 -7.36 -3.73 3.92
N TYR A 119 -6.50 -4.60 3.40
CA TYR A 119 -6.74 -5.30 2.13
C TYR A 119 -8.06 -6.07 2.14
N ARG A 120 -8.29 -6.92 3.16
CA ARG A 120 -9.50 -7.75 3.25
C ARG A 120 -10.77 -6.91 3.33
N HIS A 121 -10.73 -5.81 4.07
CA HIS A 121 -11.88 -4.91 4.14
C HIS A 121 -12.26 -4.38 2.76
N ILE A 122 -11.28 -3.84 2.03
CA ILE A 122 -11.53 -3.26 0.69
C ILE A 122 -11.93 -4.37 -0.29
N GLU A 123 -11.36 -5.56 -0.16
CA GLU A 123 -11.77 -6.74 -0.93
C GLU A 123 -13.25 -7.08 -0.69
N ASN A 124 -13.71 -7.06 0.57
CA ASN A 124 -15.11 -7.29 0.93
C ASN A 124 -16.03 -6.19 0.38
N LEU A 125 -15.58 -4.92 0.34
CA LEU A 125 -16.35 -3.84 -0.31
C LEU A 125 -16.53 -4.08 -1.81
N VAL A 126 -15.54 -4.66 -2.49
CA VAL A 126 -15.60 -4.95 -3.92
C VAL A 126 -16.46 -6.18 -4.22
N TYR A 127 -16.35 -7.23 -3.41
CA TYR A 127 -16.94 -8.54 -3.74
C TYR A 127 -18.17 -8.92 -2.88
N GLY A 128 -18.55 -8.11 -1.89
CA GLY A 128 -19.75 -8.31 -1.08
C GLY A 128 -19.75 -9.60 -0.25
N ARG A 129 -18.59 -10.03 0.24
CA ARG A 129 -18.45 -11.21 1.11
C ARG A 129 -18.36 -10.84 2.57
#